data_AF-A0AAV7DBB7-F1
#
_entry.id   AF-A0AAV7DBB7-F1
#
_cell.length_a   1.000
_cell.length_b   1.000
_cell.length_c   1.000
_cell.angle_alpha   90.00
_cell.angle_beta   90.00
_cell.angle_gamma   90.00
#
_symmetry.space_group_name_H-M   'P 1'
#
loop_
_entity.id
_entity.type
_entity.pdbx_description
1 polymer ?
#
loop_
_entity_poly.entity_id
_entity_poly.type
_entity_poly.pdbx_seq_one_letter_code
_entity_poly.pdbx_strand_id
1 'polypeptide(L)'
;MNLQIWGPNGVWTLEEKGLNPKFDTTFETAHPSTTHMALLQLQRVGILKFLISQNVDGLHVRSGFPRGKLVDTILDWEDSLPDKDLNLADEASRKADLAITLGTSLQIKPSGNLPLLTKRKGGKLVIINLQPTKHDRYADLRIHGYVDEVMTQLMHRLNIEIPVWTGPPTKLEPKDEVNNHHPIDCNGISDSSHIKKEERNPCIDEKPHLPKRAKVETACT
;
A
#
# COMPACT_ATOMS: atom_id res chain seq x y z
N MET A 1 0.72 20.14 2.94
CA MET A 1 0.17 20.08 4.31
C MET A 1 0.55 18.73 4.89
N ASN A 2 1.55 18.67 5.78
CA ASN A 2 1.90 17.45 6.51
C ASN A 2 1.28 17.58 7.92
N LEU A 3 0.02 17.17 8.04
CA LEU A 3 -0.70 17.16 9.30
C LEU A 3 -0.23 15.96 10.13
N GLN A 4 0.86 16.15 10.87
CA GLN A 4 1.33 15.16 11.81
C GLN A 4 0.46 15.24 13.07
N ILE A 5 -0.28 14.18 13.37
CA ILE A 5 -1.18 14.10 14.53
C ILE A 5 -0.37 14.02 15.84
N TRP A 6 0.74 13.26 15.82
CA TRP A 6 1.62 12.99 16.96
C TRP A 6 3.06 13.36 16.62
N GLY A 7 3.75 14.18 17.42
CA GLY A 7 5.13 14.58 17.20
C GLY A 7 5.53 15.86 17.93
N PRO A 8 6.79 16.33 17.89
CA PRO A 8 7.21 17.54 18.62
C PRO A 8 6.37 18.78 18.27
N ASN A 9 5.89 18.82 17.01
CA ASN A 9 5.00 19.84 16.44
C ASN A 9 3.65 19.23 16.00
N GLY A 10 3.25 18.08 16.53
CA GLY A 10 2.00 17.44 16.14
C GLY A 10 0.78 18.16 16.73
N VAL A 11 -0.38 18.07 16.06
CA VAL A 11 -1.61 18.80 16.46
C VAL A 11 -1.94 18.61 17.93
N TRP A 12 -2.05 17.35 18.38
CA TRP A 12 -2.39 17.05 19.78
C TRP A 12 -1.27 17.40 20.75
N THR A 13 -0.01 17.26 20.34
CA THR A 13 1.14 17.63 21.19
C THR A 13 1.22 19.15 21.40
N LEU A 14 0.78 19.94 20.43
CA LEU A 14 0.68 21.39 20.55
C LEU A 14 -0.56 21.78 21.37
N GLU A 15 -1.71 21.13 21.15
CA GLU A 15 -2.92 21.35 21.95
C GLU A 15 -2.72 21.04 23.43
N GLU A 16 -2.06 19.92 23.78
CA GLU A 16 -1.69 19.59 25.18
C GLU A 16 -0.81 20.67 25.82
N LYS A 17 0.01 21.37 25.00
CA LYS A 17 0.87 22.47 25.43
C LYS A 17 0.17 23.84 25.38
N GLY A 18 -1.12 23.90 25.01
CA GLY A 18 -1.86 25.15 24.82
C GLY A 18 -1.35 25.99 23.65
N LEU A 19 -0.63 25.40 22.69
CA LEU A 19 -0.09 26.05 21.51
C LEU A 19 -0.97 25.75 20.28
N ASN A 20 -1.22 26.77 19.46
CA ASN A 20 -1.95 26.56 18.21
C ASN A 20 -1.02 26.00 17.12
N PRO A 21 -1.43 24.91 16.42
CA PRO A 21 -0.68 24.42 15.28
C PRO A 21 -0.63 25.48 14.18
N LYS A 22 0.56 25.74 13.64
CA LYS A 22 0.74 26.61 12.48
C LYS A 22 0.53 25.81 11.21
N PHE A 23 -0.46 26.20 10.42
CA PHE A 23 -0.70 25.63 9.10
C PHE A 23 -0.06 26.53 8.04
N ASP A 24 1.07 26.10 7.47
CA ASP A 24 1.78 26.87 6.43
C ASP A 24 1.05 26.85 5.07
N THR A 25 -0.03 26.08 4.92
CA THR A 25 -0.74 25.88 3.64
C THR A 25 -2.19 25.48 3.90
N THR A 26 -3.14 25.89 3.06
CA THR A 26 -4.54 25.44 3.11
C THR A 26 -4.70 24.07 2.43
N PHE A 27 -5.73 23.29 2.76
CA PHE A 27 -5.96 21.97 2.14
C PHE A 27 -6.02 22.06 0.60
N GLU A 28 -6.62 23.12 0.07
CA GLU A 28 -6.79 23.36 -1.37
C GLU A 28 -5.46 23.61 -2.09
N THR A 29 -4.49 24.24 -1.43
CA THR A 29 -3.17 24.60 -2.00
C THR A 29 -2.08 23.57 -1.71
N ALA A 30 -2.39 22.52 -0.96
CA ALA A 30 -1.44 21.44 -0.68
C ALA A 30 -1.13 20.62 -1.93
N HIS A 31 0.16 20.48 -2.24
CA HIS A 31 0.66 19.64 -3.32
C HIS A 31 1.08 18.25 -2.80
N PRO A 32 0.89 17.17 -3.57
CA PRO A 32 1.43 15.87 -3.23
C PRO A 32 2.95 15.91 -3.04
N SER A 33 3.45 15.27 -1.99
CA SER A 33 4.89 15.21 -1.73
C SER A 33 5.63 14.26 -2.69
N THR A 34 6.96 14.28 -2.64
CA THR A 34 7.82 13.31 -3.35
C THR A 34 7.41 11.87 -3.05
N THR A 35 7.09 11.54 -1.80
CA THR A 35 6.59 10.22 -1.42
C THR A 35 5.27 9.87 -2.12
N HIS A 36 4.32 10.80 -2.23
CA HIS A 36 3.05 10.53 -2.93
C HIS A 36 3.30 10.19 -4.40
N MET A 37 4.18 10.94 -5.05
CA MET A 37 4.53 10.71 -6.46
C MET A 37 5.34 9.43 -6.65
N ALA A 38 6.22 9.09 -5.70
CA ALA A 38 6.96 7.83 -5.70
C ALA A 38 6.01 6.62 -5.56
N LEU A 39 5.04 6.68 -4.64
CA LEU A 39 4.03 5.62 -4.46
C LEU A 39 3.18 5.44 -5.71
N LEU A 40 2.76 6.53 -6.35
CA LEU A 40 2.07 6.49 -7.64
C LEU A 40 2.89 5.74 -8.68
N GLN A 41 4.18 6.05 -8.79
CA GLN A 41 5.03 5.43 -9.78
C GLN A 41 5.30 3.95 -9.48
N LEU A 42 5.56 3.59 -8.21
CA LEU A 42 5.67 2.20 -7.77
C LEU A 42 4.41 1.40 -8.10
N GLN A 43 3.23 2.04 -7.99
CA GLN A 43 1.98 1.41 -8.39
C GLN A 43 1.93 1.22 -9.92
N ARG A 44 2.27 2.25 -10.71
CA ARG A 44 2.26 2.20 -12.19
C ARG A 44 3.15 1.11 -12.75
N VAL A 45 4.36 0.95 -12.20
CA VAL A 45 5.29 -0.13 -12.61
C VAL A 45 4.94 -1.50 -12.01
N GLY A 46 3.90 -1.58 -11.19
CA GLY A 46 3.38 -2.85 -10.68
C GLY A 46 4.09 -3.42 -9.45
N ILE A 47 5.01 -2.67 -8.83
CA ILE A 47 5.69 -3.06 -7.59
C ILE A 47 4.74 -2.91 -6.40
N LEU A 48 4.07 -1.76 -6.28
CA LEU A 48 3.10 -1.51 -5.22
C LEU A 48 1.74 -2.08 -5.62
N LYS A 49 1.24 -3.05 -4.83
CA LYS A 49 -0.03 -3.73 -5.09
C LYS A 49 -1.24 -3.00 -4.49
N PHE A 50 -1.07 -2.46 -3.29
CA PHE A 50 -2.14 -1.83 -2.53
C PHE A 50 -1.59 -0.75 -1.61
N LEU A 51 -2.36 0.32 -1.40
CA LEU A 51 -2.04 1.43 -0.52
C LEU A 51 -3.15 1.60 0.53
N ILE A 52 -2.76 1.61 1.80
CA ILE A 52 -3.67 1.85 2.93
C ILE A 52 -3.23 3.16 3.57
N SER A 53 -4.12 4.15 3.57
CA SER A 53 -3.86 5.51 4.05
C SER A 53 -4.59 5.76 5.37
N GLN A 54 -3.92 6.47 6.28
CA GLN A 54 -4.53 7.07 7.47
C GLN A 54 -4.63 8.60 7.35
N ASN A 55 -4.39 9.16 6.16
CA ASN A 55 -4.42 10.60 5.96
C ASN A 55 -5.82 11.03 5.49
N VAL A 56 -6.25 12.22 5.93
CA VAL A 56 -7.50 12.89 5.49
C VAL A 56 -7.25 14.04 4.51
N ASP A 57 -6.02 14.19 4.03
CA ASP A 57 -5.60 15.31 3.17
C ASP A 57 -6.07 15.16 1.70
N GLY A 58 -6.51 13.97 1.30
CA GLY A 58 -6.91 13.65 -0.07
C GLY A 58 -5.77 13.69 -1.09
N LEU A 59 -4.50 13.81 -0.66
CA LEU A 59 -3.36 14.02 -1.55
C LEU A 59 -3.03 12.79 -2.38
N HIS A 60 -3.29 11.58 -1.90
CA HIS A 60 -3.17 10.36 -2.72
C HIS A 60 -4.12 10.36 -3.91
N VAL A 61 -5.37 10.78 -3.72
CA VAL A 61 -6.32 10.91 -4.82
C VAL A 61 -5.90 12.02 -5.78
N ARG A 62 -5.47 13.18 -5.24
CA ARG A 62 -5.03 14.34 -6.03
C ARG A 62 -3.72 14.11 -6.78
N SER A 63 -2.88 13.19 -6.32
CA SER A 63 -1.68 12.76 -7.06
C SER A 63 -2.03 11.90 -8.27
N GLY A 64 -3.28 11.45 -8.41
CA GLY A 64 -3.71 10.53 -9.47
C GLY A 64 -3.56 9.05 -9.10
N PHE A 65 -3.40 8.72 -7.81
CA PHE A 65 -3.36 7.32 -7.38
C PHE A 65 -4.72 6.64 -7.64
N PRO A 66 -4.74 5.42 -8.22
CA PRO A 66 -6.00 4.77 -8.57
C PRO A 66 -6.80 4.36 -7.34
N ARG A 67 -8.05 4.85 -7.25
CA ARG A 67 -8.98 4.54 -6.14
C ARG A 67 -9.21 3.05 -5.92
N GLY A 68 -9.14 2.23 -6.96
CA GLY A 68 -9.29 0.77 -6.83
C GLY A 68 -8.15 0.05 -6.11
N LYS A 69 -7.03 0.74 -5.83
CA LYS A 69 -5.87 0.21 -5.11
C LYS A 69 -5.52 1.04 -3.86
N LEU A 70 -6.39 1.96 -3.48
CA LEU A 70 -6.25 2.84 -2.33
C LEU A 70 -7.44 2.61 -1.41
N VAL A 71 -7.15 2.48 -0.12
CA VAL A 71 -8.16 2.50 0.94
C VAL A 71 -7.77 3.58 1.95
N ASP A 72 -8.71 4.47 2.24
CA ASP A 72 -8.60 5.45 3.32
C ASP A 72 -9.24 4.85 4.59
N THR A 73 -8.50 4.87 5.70
CA THR A 73 -8.89 4.20 6.95
C THR A 73 -9.24 5.15 8.09
N ILE A 74 -9.47 6.43 7.78
CA ILE A 74 -9.93 7.40 8.76
C ILE A 74 -11.44 7.56 8.66
N LEU A 75 -12.06 7.53 9.84
CA LEU A 75 -13.45 7.88 10.08
C LEU A 75 -13.51 9.21 10.80
N ASP A 76 -14.61 9.92 10.61
CA ASP A 76 -15.03 10.90 11.61
C ASP A 76 -15.26 10.18 12.94
N TRP A 77 -14.94 10.84 14.06
CA TRP A 77 -14.77 10.25 15.40
C TRP A 77 -15.95 9.40 15.93
N GLU A 78 -17.12 9.45 15.30
CA GLU A 78 -18.33 8.71 15.69
C GLU A 78 -18.77 7.60 14.70
N ASP A 79 -18.13 7.50 13.53
CA ASP A 79 -18.52 6.50 12.53
C ASP A 79 -17.66 5.23 12.63
N SER A 80 -18.21 4.08 12.24
CA SER A 80 -17.45 2.84 12.06
C SER A 80 -16.84 2.77 10.66
N LEU A 81 -15.63 2.20 10.56
CA LEU A 81 -14.82 2.12 9.32
C LEU A 81 -15.71 1.46 8.29
N PRO A 82 -15.80 1.97 7.03
CA PRO A 82 -16.65 1.32 6.04
C PRO A 82 -16.18 -0.13 5.94
N ASP A 83 -17.05 -1.07 6.31
CA ASP A 83 -16.66 -2.48 6.47
C ASP A 83 -15.98 -3.01 5.21
N LYS A 84 -16.43 -2.54 4.06
CA LYS A 84 -15.86 -2.86 2.75
C LYS A 84 -14.38 -2.46 2.65
N ASP A 85 -14.04 -1.24 3.03
CA ASP A 85 -12.69 -0.70 2.89
C ASP A 85 -11.74 -1.35 3.89
N LEU A 86 -12.19 -1.53 5.13
CA LEU A 86 -11.42 -2.25 6.13
C LEU A 86 -11.19 -3.71 5.74
N ASN A 87 -12.19 -4.39 5.17
CA ASN A 87 -12.05 -5.77 4.68
C ASN A 87 -11.05 -5.85 3.52
N LEU A 88 -11.08 -4.90 2.58
CA LEU A 88 -10.10 -4.83 1.48
C LEU A 88 -8.68 -4.60 2.02
N ALA A 89 -8.52 -3.71 3.01
CA ALA A 89 -7.24 -3.44 3.64
C ALA A 89 -6.71 -4.64 4.45
N ASP A 90 -7.58 -5.35 5.18
CA ASP A 90 -7.25 -6.58 5.90
C ASP A 90 -6.82 -7.69 4.93
N GLU A 91 -7.58 -7.92 3.86
CA GLU A 91 -7.27 -8.92 2.83
C GLU A 91 -5.93 -8.63 2.14
N ALA A 92 -5.71 -7.38 1.71
CA ALA A 92 -4.46 -6.95 1.11
C ALA A 92 -3.27 -7.17 2.07
N SER A 93 -3.43 -6.79 3.34
CA SER A 93 -2.40 -6.96 4.36
C SER A 93 -2.06 -8.43 4.61
N ARG A 94 -3.06 -9.33 4.60
CA ARG A 94 -2.84 -10.77 4.78
C ARG A 94 -2.17 -11.43 3.58
N LYS A 95 -2.42 -10.95 2.36
CA LYS A 95 -1.84 -11.48 1.12
C LYS A 95 -0.42 -10.97 0.87
N ALA A 96 -0.07 -9.81 1.43
CA ALA A 96 1.25 -9.22 1.26
C ALA A 96 2.34 -10.11 1.86
N ASP A 97 3.47 -10.20 1.15
CA ASP A 97 4.74 -10.75 1.64
C ASP A 97 5.65 -9.66 2.23
N LEU A 98 5.36 -8.38 1.94
CA LEU A 98 6.05 -7.21 2.47
C LEU A 98 5.05 -6.09 2.79
N ALA A 99 5.08 -5.60 4.02
CA ALA A 99 4.39 -4.39 4.45
C ALA A 99 5.42 -3.29 4.78
N ILE A 100 5.22 -2.10 4.23
CA ILE A 100 6.04 -0.92 4.51
C ILE A 100 5.14 0.16 5.11
N THR A 101 5.47 0.66 6.30
CA THR A 101 4.74 1.76 6.93
C THR A 101 5.55 3.04 6.82
N LEU A 102 4.92 4.11 6.34
CA LEU A 102 5.56 5.40 6.10
C LEU A 102 4.91 6.48 6.98
N GLY A 103 5.68 7.11 7.86
CA GLY A 103 5.23 8.31 8.58
C GLY A 103 4.03 8.13 9.52
N THR A 104 3.84 6.94 10.08
CA THR A 104 2.75 6.64 11.04
C THR A 104 3.29 6.09 12.36
N SER A 105 2.70 6.51 13.48
CA SER A 105 3.01 5.99 14.81
C SER A 105 2.40 4.61 15.07
N LEU A 106 1.50 4.15 14.19
CA LEU A 106 0.76 2.87 14.28
C LEU A 106 -0.10 2.72 15.55
N GLN A 107 -0.47 3.83 16.20
CA GLN A 107 -1.21 3.79 17.46
C GLN A 107 -2.71 3.55 17.29
N ILE A 108 -3.29 4.12 16.23
CA ILE A 108 -4.73 4.10 15.94
C ILE A 108 -5.15 2.71 15.49
N LYS A 109 -6.17 2.14 16.13
CA LYS A 109 -6.78 0.85 15.73
C LYS A 109 -8.07 1.11 14.96
N PRO A 110 -8.45 0.23 14.01
CA PRO A 110 -7.75 -1.01 13.61
C PRO A 110 -6.56 -0.78 12.67
N SER A 111 -6.44 0.39 12.03
CA SER A 111 -5.52 0.66 10.91
C SER A 111 -4.05 0.38 11.23
N GLY A 112 -3.56 0.80 12.40
CA GLY A 112 -2.18 0.60 12.83
C GLY A 112 -1.81 -0.87 13.07
N ASN A 113 -2.78 -1.78 13.19
CA ASN A 113 -2.51 -3.21 13.33
C ASN A 113 -2.45 -3.96 12.00
N LEU A 114 -2.90 -3.35 10.89
CA LEU A 114 -2.92 -3.99 9.57
C LEU A 114 -1.55 -4.51 9.13
N PRO A 115 -0.42 -3.78 9.30
CA PRO A 115 0.91 -4.29 8.93
C PRO A 115 1.34 -5.54 9.71
N LEU A 116 0.79 -5.76 10.91
CA LEU A 116 1.07 -6.98 11.69
C LEU A 116 0.41 -8.22 11.07
N LEU A 117 -0.65 -8.07 10.27
CA LEU A 117 -1.30 -9.19 9.59
C LEU A 117 -0.35 -9.81 8.57
N THR A 118 0.39 -8.98 7.83
CA THR A 118 1.48 -9.41 6.94
C THR A 118 2.52 -10.22 7.70
N LYS A 119 2.97 -9.70 8.84
CA LYS A 119 3.97 -10.37 9.69
C LYS A 119 3.47 -11.72 10.20
N ARG A 120 2.20 -11.82 10.62
CA ARG A 120 1.57 -13.07 11.09
C ARG A 120 1.47 -14.14 10.00
N LYS A 121 1.45 -13.75 8.73
CA LYS A 121 1.43 -14.66 7.57
C LYS A 121 2.82 -15.04 7.06
N GLY A 122 3.88 -14.62 7.76
CA GLY A 122 5.27 -14.91 7.39
C GLY A 122 5.91 -13.84 6.51
N GLY A 123 5.17 -12.79 6.16
CA GLY A 123 5.71 -11.64 5.44
C GLY A 123 6.66 -10.78 6.30
N LYS A 124 7.29 -9.81 5.64
CA LYS A 124 8.23 -8.86 6.23
C LYS A 124 7.54 -7.54 6.56
N LEU A 125 7.99 -6.89 7.63
CA LEU A 125 7.53 -5.57 8.06
C LEU A 125 8.70 -4.58 8.07
N VAL A 126 8.58 -3.50 7.30
CA VAL A 126 9.52 -2.38 7.28
C VAL A 126 8.81 -1.15 7.84
N ILE A 127 9.45 -0.46 8.77
CA ILE A 127 8.92 0.77 9.37
C ILE A 127 9.85 1.93 9.06
N ILE A 128 9.31 2.97 8.42
CA ILE A 128 10.01 4.22 8.10
C ILE A 128 9.29 5.35 8.85
N ASN A 129 9.89 5.81 9.94
CA ASN A 129 9.33 6.90 10.74
C ASN A 129 10.43 7.63 11.51
N LEU A 130 10.26 8.93 11.75
CA LEU A 130 11.20 9.72 12.56
C LEU A 130 11.12 9.35 14.05
N GLN A 131 9.93 8.97 14.51
CA GLN A 131 9.66 8.67 15.92
C GLN A 131 9.44 7.18 16.14
N PRO A 132 9.61 6.69 17.38
CA PRO A 132 9.24 5.33 17.73
C PRO A 132 7.78 5.02 17.39
N THR A 133 7.51 3.81 16.93
CA THR A 133 6.15 3.34 16.61
C THR A 133 5.70 2.26 17.59
N LYS A 134 4.39 2.07 17.69
CA LYS A 134 3.79 1.04 18.56
C LYS A 134 4.30 -0.37 18.27
N HIS A 135 4.71 -0.63 17.03
CA HIS A 135 5.04 -1.97 16.53
C HIS A 135 6.51 -2.17 16.18
N ASP A 136 7.40 -1.29 16.65
CA ASP A 136 8.84 -1.33 16.36
C ASP A 136 9.48 -2.70 16.64
N ARG A 137 9.04 -3.38 17.69
CA ARG A 137 9.55 -4.71 18.07
C ARG A 137 9.26 -5.83 17.04
N TYR A 138 8.32 -5.60 16.13
CA TYR A 138 7.90 -6.58 15.12
C TYR A 138 8.52 -6.32 13.74
N ALA A 139 9.17 -5.18 13.54
CA ALA A 139 9.76 -4.80 12.27
C ALA A 139 11.01 -5.63 11.97
N ASP A 140 11.13 -6.12 10.73
CA ASP A 140 12.35 -6.72 10.20
C ASP A 140 13.39 -5.64 9.87
N LEU A 141 12.95 -4.44 9.51
CA LEU A 141 13.81 -3.28 9.25
C LEU A 141 13.14 -2.00 9.75
N ARG A 142 13.92 -1.17 10.45
CA ARG A 142 13.50 0.17 10.91
C ARG A 142 14.44 1.21 10.33
N ILE A 143 13.87 2.22 9.69
CA ILE A 143 14.61 3.35 9.14
C ILE A 143 14.10 4.62 9.82
N HIS A 144 15.00 5.29 10.55
CA HIS A 144 14.71 6.57 11.18
C HIS A 144 15.20 7.69 10.27
N GLY A 145 14.28 8.34 9.57
CA GLY A 145 14.61 9.39 8.61
C GLY A 145 13.37 10.02 7.99
N TYR A 146 13.58 11.08 7.21
CA TYR A 146 12.52 11.71 6.45
C TYR A 146 12.04 10.78 5.34
N VAL A 147 10.73 10.56 5.26
CA VAL A 147 10.13 9.62 4.30
C VAL A 147 10.49 10.01 2.86
N ASP A 148 10.47 11.31 2.54
CA ASP A 148 10.82 11.79 1.19
C ASP A 148 12.27 11.47 0.80
N GLU A 149 13.23 11.57 1.73
CA GLU A 149 14.63 11.20 1.49
C GLU A 149 14.79 9.69 1.27
N VAL A 150 14.14 8.90 2.11
CA VAL A 150 14.18 7.42 2.01
C VAL A 150 13.55 6.96 0.70
N MET A 151 12.40 7.52 0.32
CA MET A 151 11.73 7.18 -0.93
C MET A 151 12.53 7.63 -2.14
N THR A 152 13.17 8.80 -2.10
CA THR A 152 14.05 9.25 -3.19
C THR A 152 15.22 8.28 -3.41
N GLN A 153 15.88 7.85 -2.33
CA GLN A 153 16.96 6.87 -2.41
C GLN A 153 16.47 5.50 -2.88
N LEU A 154 15.29 5.07 -2.44
CA LEU A 154 14.67 3.81 -2.89
C LEU A 154 14.40 3.84 -4.40
N MET A 155 13.77 4.91 -4.88
CA MET A 155 13.44 5.08 -6.30
C MET A 155 14.70 5.09 -7.17
N HIS A 156 15.76 5.78 -6.72
CA HIS A 156 17.06 5.75 -7.39
C HIS A 156 17.66 4.34 -7.45
N ARG A 157 17.62 3.58 -6.34
CA ARG A 157 18.13 2.19 -6.31
C ARG A 157 17.33 1.23 -7.18
N LEU A 158 16.04 1.48 -7.35
CA LEU A 158 15.17 0.71 -8.25
C LEU A 158 15.30 1.15 -9.71
N ASN A 159 16.06 2.22 -9.99
CA ASN A 159 16.16 2.86 -11.29
C ASN A 159 14.78 3.29 -11.84
N ILE A 160 13.96 3.89 -10.98
CA ILE A 160 12.62 4.39 -11.33
C ILE A 160 12.59 5.89 -11.07
N GLU A 161 12.23 6.67 -12.09
CA GLU A 161 12.07 8.12 -11.97
C GLU A 161 10.78 8.49 -11.23
N ILE A 162 10.85 9.49 -10.36
CA ILE A 162 9.67 10.03 -9.66
C ILE A 162 8.97 11.02 -10.61
N PRO A 163 7.69 10.81 -10.96
CA PRO A 163 6.98 11.69 -11.87
C PRO A 163 6.73 13.06 -11.22
N VAL A 164 6.85 14.11 -12.03
CA VAL A 164 6.48 15.47 -11.62
C VAL A 164 4.96 15.59 -11.54
N TRP A 165 4.45 16.20 -10.48
CA TRP A 165 3.02 16.47 -10.34
C TRP A 165 2.63 17.68 -11.21
N THR A 166 1.72 17.48 -12.15
CA THR A 166 1.26 18.50 -13.11
C THR A 166 -0.10 19.10 -12.76
N GLY A 167 -0.64 18.77 -11.58
CA GLY A 167 -1.98 19.16 -11.14
C GLY A 167 -2.88 17.97 -10.86
N PRO A 168 -4.10 18.22 -10.31
CA PRO A 168 -5.08 17.16 -10.11
C PRO A 168 -5.47 16.54 -11.45
N PRO A 169 -5.70 15.22 -11.52
CA PRO A 169 -6.19 14.59 -12.74
C PRO A 169 -7.52 15.23 -13.14
N THR A 170 -7.58 15.83 -14.33
CA THR A 170 -8.83 16.18 -15.01
C THR A 170 -9.59 14.88 -15.30
N LYS A 171 -10.93 14.92 -15.32
CA LYS A 171 -11.77 13.73 -15.57
C LYS A 171 -11.25 12.95 -16.78
N LEU A 172 -10.83 11.70 -16.54
CA LEU A 172 -10.41 10.65 -17.47
C LEU A 172 -10.27 11.11 -18.93
N GLU A 173 -9.02 11.28 -19.39
CA GLU A 173 -8.78 11.20 -20.83
C GLU A 173 -9.22 9.81 -21.33
N PRO A 174 -9.83 9.71 -22.54
CA PRO A 174 -10.22 8.44 -23.12
C PRO A 174 -9.03 7.48 -23.13
N LYS A 175 -9.27 6.20 -22.82
CA LYS A 175 -8.23 5.16 -22.85
C LYS A 175 -7.66 5.08 -24.26
N ASP A 176 -6.46 5.63 -24.47
CA ASP A 176 -5.70 5.38 -25.67
C ASP A 176 -5.43 3.87 -25.79
N GLU A 177 -5.60 3.41 -27.01
CA GLU A 177 -5.53 2.04 -27.45
C GLU A 177 -4.23 1.37 -27.00
N VAL A 178 -4.36 0.12 -26.52
CA VAL A 178 -3.23 -0.75 -26.21
C VAL A 178 -2.47 -1.03 -27.51
N ASN A 179 -1.46 -0.20 -27.80
CA ASN A 179 -0.46 -0.54 -28.79
C ASN A 179 0.40 -1.68 -28.21
N ASN A 180 0.06 -2.89 -28.65
CA ASN A 180 0.79 -4.13 -28.43
C ASN A 180 2.30 -3.93 -28.64
N HIS A 181 3.04 -3.69 -27.56
CA HIS A 181 4.48 -3.87 -27.55
C HIS A 181 4.77 -5.28 -27.06
N HIS A 182 5.37 -6.05 -27.96
CA HIS A 182 5.82 -7.43 -27.81
C HIS A 182 6.61 -7.66 -26.51
N PRO A 183 6.52 -8.86 -25.91
CA PRO A 183 7.49 -9.28 -24.91
C PRO A 183 8.90 -9.34 -25.52
N ILE A 184 9.89 -8.85 -24.76
CA ILE A 184 11.31 -9.00 -25.07
C ILE A 184 11.62 -10.50 -25.02
N ASP A 185 11.87 -11.09 -26.19
CA ASP A 185 12.22 -12.50 -26.34
C ASP A 185 13.72 -12.67 -26.05
N CYS A 186 14.02 -13.18 -24.85
CA CYS A 186 15.35 -13.65 -24.50
C CYS A 186 15.40 -15.16 -24.76
N ASN A 187 15.66 -15.59 -26.01
CA ASN A 187 16.17 -16.94 -26.31
C ASN A 187 16.71 -17.01 -27.75
N GLY A 188 18.00 -16.74 -27.90
CA GLY A 188 18.75 -17.06 -29.11
C GLY A 188 19.84 -18.09 -28.78
N ILE A 189 19.49 -19.38 -28.73
CA ILE A 189 20.42 -20.48 -29.04
C ILE A 189 19.61 -21.55 -29.79
N SER A 190 19.95 -21.71 -31.06
CA SER A 190 19.54 -22.76 -31.96
C SER A 190 20.03 -24.13 -31.46
N ASP A 191 19.18 -25.16 -31.54
CA ASP A 191 19.60 -26.36 -32.28
C ASP A 191 18.44 -27.28 -32.66
N SER A 192 18.60 -27.84 -33.85
CA SER A 192 17.64 -28.64 -34.60
C SER A 192 17.79 -30.14 -34.32
N SER A 193 16.70 -30.90 -34.14
CA SER A 193 16.53 -32.27 -34.67
C SER A 193 15.22 -32.93 -34.22
N HIS A 194 14.38 -33.26 -35.20
CA HIS A 194 13.81 -34.60 -35.46
C HIS A 194 12.99 -35.37 -34.38
N ILE A 195 11.74 -35.72 -34.77
CA ILE A 195 11.03 -37.02 -34.61
C ILE A 195 9.69 -37.02 -33.82
N LYS A 196 8.63 -37.16 -34.63
CA LYS A 196 7.40 -38.01 -34.58
C LYS A 196 6.43 -38.05 -33.38
N LYS A 197 5.17 -37.74 -33.76
CA LYS A 197 3.85 -38.18 -33.29
C LYS A 197 3.77 -39.44 -32.41
N GLU A 198 2.90 -39.39 -31.40
CA GLU A 198 1.95 -40.48 -31.10
C GLU A 198 0.72 -39.98 -30.33
N GLU A 199 -0.46 -40.43 -30.78
CA GLU A 199 -1.79 -40.18 -30.19
C GLU A 199 -2.09 -41.20 -29.08
N ARG A 200 -2.81 -40.80 -28.03
CA ARG A 200 -3.88 -41.60 -27.39
C ARG A 200 -4.70 -40.75 -26.41
N ASN A 201 -6.01 -40.95 -26.49
CA ASN A 201 -7.09 -40.17 -25.89
C ASN A 201 -7.68 -40.93 -24.66
N PRO A 202 -8.80 -40.51 -24.04
CA PRO A 202 -8.91 -40.00 -22.66
C PRO A 202 -9.58 -40.98 -21.66
N CYS A 203 -9.55 -40.67 -20.35
CA CYS A 203 -10.46 -41.27 -19.36
C CYS A 203 -10.93 -40.22 -18.33
N ILE A 204 -12.13 -40.46 -17.81
CA ILE A 204 -13.15 -39.55 -17.31
C ILE A 204 -13.30 -39.71 -15.78
N ASP A 205 -13.72 -38.61 -15.11
CA ASP A 205 -14.43 -38.40 -13.84
C ASP A 205 -14.26 -39.32 -12.60
N GLU A 206 -14.13 -38.71 -11.40
CA GLU A 206 -15.25 -38.50 -10.46
C GLU A 206 -14.81 -37.89 -9.10
N LYS A 207 -15.64 -36.98 -8.57
CA LYS A 207 -15.61 -36.46 -7.18
C LYS A 207 -16.51 -37.31 -6.28
N PRO A 208 -16.35 -37.20 -4.95
CA PRO A 208 -17.54 -37.06 -4.10
C PRO A 208 -17.45 -35.95 -3.02
N HIS A 209 -18.64 -35.50 -2.61
CA HIS A 209 -18.96 -34.45 -1.63
C HIS A 209 -19.01 -34.96 -0.16
N LEU A 210 -18.46 -34.13 0.75
CA LEU A 210 -18.85 -33.71 2.14
C LEU A 210 -19.76 -34.57 3.06
N PRO A 211 -19.58 -34.52 4.41
CA PRO A 211 -20.28 -33.47 5.20
C PRO A 211 -19.60 -32.86 6.46
N LYS A 212 -20.02 -31.61 6.71
CA LYS A 212 -20.20 -30.72 7.90
C LYS A 212 -19.68 -31.05 9.33
N ARG A 213 -19.22 -29.95 9.97
CA ARG A 213 -19.29 -29.48 11.40
C ARG A 213 -18.09 -29.73 12.34
N ALA A 214 -17.52 -28.62 12.85
CA ALA A 214 -17.38 -28.34 14.29
C ALA A 214 -17.16 -26.84 14.53
N LYS A 215 -17.84 -26.29 15.54
CA LYS A 215 -17.75 -24.91 16.05
C LYS A 215 -16.47 -24.76 16.87
N VAL A 216 -15.84 -23.59 16.84
CA VAL A 216 -14.96 -23.13 17.93
C VAL A 216 -15.32 -21.68 18.25
N GLU A 217 -16.01 -21.52 19.37
CA GLU A 217 -16.11 -20.27 20.12
C GLU A 217 -14.82 -20.09 20.93
N THR A 218 -14.29 -18.88 20.99
CA THR A 218 -13.52 -18.47 22.18
C THR A 218 -13.64 -16.96 22.35
N ALA A 219 -14.31 -16.59 23.44
CA ALA A 219 -14.31 -15.25 24.00
C ALA A 219 -13.00 -15.02 24.77
N CYS A 220 -12.51 -13.78 24.78
CA CYS A 220 -11.71 -13.27 25.88
C CYS A 220 -11.99 -11.77 26.05
N THR A 221 -12.23 -11.44 27.32
CA THR A 221 -12.52 -10.15 27.96
C THR A 221 -11.52 -9.05 27.63
#